data_AF-A0AAU1DCX5-F1
#
_entry.id   AF-A0AAU1DCX5-F1
#
_cell.length_a   1.000
_cell.length_b   1.000
_cell.length_c   1.000
_cell.angle_alpha   90.00
_cell.angle_beta   90.00
_cell.angle_gamma   90.00
#
_symmetry.space_group_name_H-M   'P 1'
#
loop_
_entity.id
_entity.type
_entity.pdbx_description
1 polymer ?
#
loop_
_entity_poly.entity_id
_entity_poly.type
_entity_poly.pdbx_seq_one_letter_code
_entity_poly.pdbx_strand_id
1 'polypeptide(L)'
;MNEVLPQLNELLFSSAEGVLVASVEVIDTAVRVEARTTAGRAACPGCGCWSGRIHSSYLRFPRDLPTAGKFVVVSVRVRRFVCEEESCERMTFAEQVPALTRRFGRRTERLRSTLVWVGLALAGRSGARMTDAFKVPVSRNTL
;
A
#
# COMPACT_ATOMS: atom_id res chain seq x y z
N MET A 1 -19.20 2.33 21.95
CA MET A 1 -18.87 2.40 20.51
C MET A 1 -17.52 1.72 20.35
N ASN A 2 -17.36 0.74 19.46
CA ASN A 2 -16.08 0.02 19.34
C ASN A 2 -15.04 0.93 18.66
N GLU A 3 -14.17 1.56 19.44
CA GLU A 3 -13.12 2.51 18.97
C GLU A 3 -11.93 1.84 18.30
N VAL A 4 -11.95 0.51 18.16
CA VAL A 4 -10.82 -0.30 17.69
C VAL A 4 -10.43 0.04 16.25
N LEU A 5 -11.38 0.24 15.33
CA LEU A 5 -11.06 0.53 13.92
C LEU A 5 -10.42 1.92 13.72
N PRO A 6 -10.95 3.01 14.32
CA PRO A 6 -10.26 4.30 14.32
C PRO A 6 -8.84 4.24 14.89
N GLN A 7 -8.65 3.59 16.04
CA GLN A 7 -7.32 3.42 16.65
C GLN A 7 -6.37 2.63 15.76
N LEU A 8 -6.85 1.58 15.08
CA LEU A 8 -6.06 0.84 14.10
C LEU A 8 -5.73 1.67 12.86
N ASN A 9 -6.61 2.57 12.44
CA ASN A 9 -6.34 3.47 11.33
C ASN A 9 -5.21 4.44 11.67
N GLU A 10 -5.27 5.04 12.87
CA GLU A 10 -4.20 5.90 13.38
C GLU A 10 -2.88 5.13 13.50
N LEU A 11 -2.90 3.92 14.07
CA LEU A 11 -1.71 3.09 14.26
C LEU A 11 -1.06 2.67 12.94
N LEU A 12 -1.86 2.21 11.96
CA LEU A 12 -1.35 1.60 10.74
C LEU A 12 -1.11 2.62 9.62
N PHE A 13 -1.93 3.67 9.56
CA PHE A 13 -2.06 4.57 8.43
C PHE A 13 -2.04 6.05 8.85
N SER A 14 -1.42 6.40 9.98
CA SER A 14 -1.23 7.81 10.41
C SER A 14 -0.62 8.71 9.34
N SER A 15 0.26 8.18 8.49
CA SER A 15 0.88 8.92 7.39
C SER A 15 0.13 8.81 6.05
N ALA A 16 -1.03 8.15 6.01
CA ALA A 16 -1.80 7.91 4.79
C ALA A 16 -3.13 8.66 4.85
N GLU A 17 -3.17 9.83 4.21
CA GLU A 17 -4.41 10.58 4.08
C GLU A 17 -5.42 9.85 3.20
N GLY A 18 -6.69 9.94 3.59
CA GLY A 18 -7.80 9.41 2.80
C GLY A 18 -7.87 7.88 2.75
N VAL A 19 -7.32 7.20 3.75
CA VAL A 19 -7.40 5.74 3.92
C VAL A 19 -8.08 5.42 5.25
N LEU A 20 -8.98 4.43 5.22
CA LEU A 20 -9.62 3.87 6.41
C LEU A 20 -9.43 2.36 6.48
N VAL A 21 -9.11 1.86 7.67
CA VAL A 21 -9.21 0.43 7.99
C VAL A 21 -10.69 0.05 8.05
N ALA A 22 -11.07 -0.91 7.22
CA ALA A 22 -12.43 -1.44 7.15
C ALA A 22 -12.62 -2.69 8.00
N SER A 23 -11.62 -3.58 7.99
CA SER A 23 -11.62 -4.83 8.75
C SER A 23 -10.19 -5.29 8.95
N VAL A 24 -9.98 -6.09 10.00
CA VAL A 24 -8.72 -6.78 10.26
C VAL A 24 -9.03 -8.23 10.57
N GLU A 25 -8.40 -9.13 9.83
CA GLU A 25 -8.54 -10.58 9.98
C GLU A 25 -7.17 -11.19 10.27
N VAL A 26 -7.08 -12.01 11.32
CA VAL A 26 -5.89 -12.82 11.60
C VAL A 26 -6.09 -14.18 10.97
N ILE A 27 -5.23 -14.54 10.03
CA ILE A 27 -5.28 -15.80 9.26
C ILE A 27 -3.96 -16.52 9.48
N ASP A 28 -3.95 -17.50 10.40
CA ASP A 28 -2.78 -18.28 10.79
C ASP A 28 -1.55 -17.41 11.12
N THR A 29 -0.62 -17.33 10.15
CA THR A 29 0.66 -16.61 10.24
C THR A 29 0.61 -15.20 9.64
N ALA A 30 -0.54 -14.78 9.13
CA ALA A 30 -0.75 -13.50 8.47
C ALA A 30 -1.87 -12.68 9.13
N VAL A 31 -1.81 -11.37 8.95
CA VAL A 31 -2.87 -10.42 9.26
C VAL A 31 -3.25 -9.75 7.95
N ARG A 32 -4.53 -9.85 7.60
CA ARG A 32 -5.11 -9.14 6.46
C ARG A 32 -5.79 -7.89 6.98
N VAL A 33 -5.35 -6.74 6.48
CA VAL A 33 -5.96 -5.44 6.78
C VAL A 33 -6.72 -4.99 5.54
N GLU A 34 -8.05 -4.96 5.60
CA GLU A 34 -8.83 -4.35 4.52
C GLU A 34 -8.79 -2.83 4.69
N ALA A 35 -8.36 -2.14 3.64
CA ALA A 35 -8.29 -0.69 3.58
C ALA A 35 -9.15 -0.14 2.45
N ARG A 36 -9.80 0.99 2.71
CA ARG A 36 -10.65 1.70 1.74
C ARG A 36 -10.16 3.11 1.54
N THR A 37 -10.20 3.59 0.31
CA THR A 37 -9.93 4.99 0.00
C THR A 37 -11.20 5.82 0.21
N THR A 38 -11.05 7.01 0.77
CA THR A 38 -12.17 7.94 1.01
C THR A 38 -12.21 9.07 0.00
N ALA A 39 -11.10 9.38 -0.66
CA ALA A 39 -11.04 10.41 -1.69
C ALA A 39 -12.00 10.07 -2.85
N GLY A 40 -12.87 10.99 -3.27
CA GLY A 40 -13.80 10.76 -4.38
C GLY A 40 -13.15 10.89 -5.78
N ARG A 41 -11.94 11.43 -5.84
CA ARG A 41 -11.22 11.78 -7.08
C ARG A 41 -9.73 11.53 -6.93
N ALA A 42 -9.04 11.40 -8.05
CA ALA A 42 -7.57 11.30 -8.10
C ALA A 42 -7.02 12.16 -9.24
N ALA A 43 -5.78 12.65 -9.07
CA ALA A 43 -5.08 13.38 -10.12
C ALA A 43 -4.48 12.43 -11.15
N CYS A 44 -4.67 12.73 -12.44
CA CYS A 44 -4.06 11.98 -13.52
C CYS A 44 -2.53 12.13 -13.47
N PRO A 45 -1.75 11.05 -13.45
CA PRO A 45 -0.28 11.14 -13.43
C PRO A 45 0.32 11.57 -14.78
N GLY A 46 -0.49 11.72 -15.83
CA GLY A 46 -0.07 12.26 -17.13
C GLY A 46 -0.16 13.78 -17.18
N CYS A 47 -1.36 14.33 -16.97
CA CYS A 47 -1.64 15.77 -17.11
C CYS A 47 -1.88 16.52 -15.79
N GLY A 48 -2.01 15.83 -14.66
CA GLY A 48 -2.31 16.43 -13.35
C GLY A 48 -3.80 16.73 -13.09
N CYS A 49 -4.67 16.69 -14.12
CA CYS A 49 -6.10 16.96 -13.95
C CYS A 49 -6.76 15.95 -13.00
N TRP A 50 -7.59 16.46 -12.11
CA TRP A 50 -8.40 15.63 -11.21
C TRP A 50 -9.58 15.02 -11.96
N SER A 51 -9.83 13.73 -11.74
CA SER A 51 -11.02 13.05 -12.25
C SER A 51 -11.70 12.24 -11.15
N GLY A 52 -13.03 12.29 -11.13
CA GLY A 52 -13.90 11.43 -10.32
C GLY A 52 -14.55 10.30 -11.12
N ARG A 53 -14.39 10.28 -12.45
CA ARG A 53 -15.07 9.31 -13.33
C ARG A 53 -14.37 7.95 -13.28
N ILE A 54 -14.97 6.99 -12.58
CA ILE A 54 -14.44 5.63 -12.46
C ILE A 54 -14.71 4.84 -13.75
N HIS A 55 -13.66 4.29 -14.34
CA HIS A 55 -13.72 3.33 -15.44
C HIS A 55 -13.89 1.89 -14.93
N SER A 56 -13.08 1.51 -13.94
CA SER A 56 -13.11 0.18 -13.34
C SER A 56 -12.42 0.19 -11.98
N SER A 57 -12.42 -0.95 -11.27
CA SER A 57 -11.63 -1.10 -10.04
C SER A 57 -11.10 -2.53 -9.92
N TYR A 58 -10.02 -2.71 -9.15
CA TYR A 58 -9.43 -4.02 -8.88
C TYR A 58 -8.80 -4.05 -7.48
N LEU A 59 -8.66 -5.25 -6.92
CA LEU A 59 -8.01 -5.43 -5.62
C LEU A 59 -6.49 -5.51 -5.77
N ARG A 60 -5.78 -4.90 -4.83
CA ARG A 60 -4.34 -5.07 -4.64
C ARG A 60 -4.05 -5.57 -3.23
N PHE A 61 -2.93 -6.28 -3.12
CA PHE A 61 -2.47 -6.91 -1.89
C PHE A 61 -1.00 -6.55 -1.58
N PRO A 62 -0.64 -5.27 -1.42
CA PRO A 62 0.71 -4.92 -0.99
C PRO A 62 1.05 -5.56 0.36
N ARG A 63 2.25 -6.15 0.44
CA ARG A 63 2.83 -6.55 1.73
C ARG A 63 3.18 -5.32 2.54
N ASP A 64 3.04 -5.44 3.84
CA ASP A 64 3.28 -4.35 4.78
C ASP A 64 4.22 -4.76 5.91
N LEU A 65 4.54 -3.83 6.80
CA LEU A 65 5.37 -4.12 7.96
C LEU A 65 4.73 -5.21 8.84
N PRO A 66 5.53 -6.17 9.33
CA PRO A 66 5.07 -7.29 10.12
C PRO A 66 4.58 -6.80 11.49
N THR A 67 3.60 -7.49 12.07
CA THR A 67 3.06 -7.16 13.39
C THR A 67 2.99 -8.42 14.23
N ALA A 68 3.49 -8.37 15.46
CA ALA A 68 3.46 -9.48 16.42
C ALA A 68 3.94 -10.83 15.83
N GLY A 69 5.02 -10.79 15.04
CA GLY A 69 5.58 -12.00 14.40
C GLY A 69 4.73 -12.59 13.28
N LYS A 70 3.76 -11.83 12.75
CA LYS A 70 2.91 -12.23 11.62
C LYS A 70 3.19 -11.38 10.39
N PHE A 71 3.02 -12.00 9.21
CA PHE A 71 3.01 -11.27 7.94
C PHE A 71 1.82 -10.31 7.92
N VAL A 72 1.99 -9.11 7.35
CA VAL A 72 0.86 -8.20 7.14
C VAL A 72 0.66 -7.97 5.66
N VAL A 73 -0.60 -8.10 5.22
CA VAL A 73 -1.02 -7.81 3.85
C VAL A 73 -2.18 -6.82 3.90
N VAL A 74 -2.03 -5.70 3.23
CA VAL A 74 -3.11 -4.73 3.08
C VAL A 74 -3.91 -5.09 1.84
N SER A 75 -5.22 -5.31 1.99
CA SER A 75 -6.15 -5.51 0.88
C SER A 75 -6.83 -4.18 0.57
N VAL A 76 -6.49 -3.56 -0.56
CA VAL A 76 -7.01 -2.26 -0.96
C VAL A 76 -7.63 -2.34 -2.35
N ARG A 77 -8.84 -1.78 -2.49
CA ARG A 77 -9.49 -1.62 -3.81
C ARG A 77 -8.95 -0.36 -4.46
N VAL A 78 -8.26 -0.54 -5.58
CA VAL A 78 -7.72 0.55 -6.40
C VAL A 78 -8.68 0.82 -7.55
N ARG A 79 -9.10 2.08 -7.68
CA ARG A 79 -9.94 2.54 -8.77
C ARG A 79 -9.08 2.98 -9.95
N ARG A 80 -9.57 2.67 -11.15
CA ARG A 80 -9.07 3.22 -12.41
C ARG A 80 -10.06 4.28 -12.87
N PHE A 81 -9.57 5.50 -13.05
CA PHE A 81 -10.32 6.66 -13.49
C PHE A 81 -10.17 6.86 -15.00
N VAL A 82 -11.16 7.48 -15.63
CA VAL A 82 -11.06 8.07 -16.97
C VAL A 82 -10.46 9.47 -16.82
N CYS A 83 -9.42 9.80 -17.57
CA CYS A 83 -8.91 11.17 -17.65
C CYS A 83 -9.90 12.00 -18.47
N GLU A 84 -10.35 13.12 -17.91
CA GLU A 84 -11.33 14.00 -18.56
C GLU A 84 -10.66 15.07 -19.43
N GLU A 85 -9.34 15.17 -19.39
CA GLU A 85 -8.54 16.01 -20.29
C GLU A 85 -8.39 15.34 -21.66
N GLU A 86 -9.01 15.94 -22.68
CA GLU A 86 -9.05 15.41 -24.05
C GLU A 86 -7.66 15.31 -24.70
N SER A 87 -6.76 16.22 -24.35
CA SER A 87 -5.38 16.23 -24.86
C SER A 87 -4.46 15.18 -24.20
N CYS A 88 -4.92 14.49 -23.16
CA CYS A 88 -4.09 13.58 -22.39
C CYS A 88 -4.06 12.15 -22.99
N GLU A 89 -2.89 11.73 -23.48
CA GLU A 89 -2.67 10.40 -24.08
C GLU A 89 -3.05 9.22 -23.18
N ARG A 90 -3.08 9.43 -21.85
CA ARG A 90 -3.23 8.34 -20.89
C ARG A 90 -4.63 7.72 -20.91
N MET A 91 -5.67 8.49 -21.26
CA MET A 91 -7.12 8.17 -21.30
C MET A 91 -7.72 7.58 -20.01
N THR A 92 -7.04 6.65 -19.35
CA THR A 92 -7.38 6.11 -18.04
C THR A 92 -6.15 6.00 -17.15
N PHE A 93 -6.32 6.08 -15.83
CA PHE A 93 -5.22 5.92 -14.88
C PHE A 93 -5.68 5.25 -13.59
N ALA A 94 -4.83 4.41 -13.02
CA ALA A 94 -5.08 3.84 -11.69
C ALA A 94 -4.67 4.83 -10.61
N GLU A 95 -5.53 5.07 -9.62
CA GLU A 95 -5.15 5.87 -8.46
C GLU A 95 -3.94 5.27 -7.74
N GLN A 96 -3.10 6.15 -7.21
CA GLN A 96 -2.04 5.78 -6.30
C GLN A 96 -2.46 6.22 -4.91
N VAL A 97 -2.91 5.26 -4.10
CA VAL A 97 -3.26 5.49 -2.71
C VAL A 97 -1.98 5.85 -1.95
N PRO A 98 -1.86 7.09 -1.43
CA PRO A 98 -0.67 7.53 -0.71
C PRO A 98 -0.29 6.56 0.41
N ALA A 99 1.01 6.39 0.63
CA ALA A 99 1.64 5.43 1.56
C ALA A 99 1.37 3.93 1.32
N LEU A 100 0.26 3.55 0.67
CA LEU A 100 -0.12 2.15 0.46
C LEU A 100 0.34 1.57 -0.87
N THR A 101 0.30 2.37 -1.94
CA THR A 101 0.48 1.84 -3.29
C THR A 101 1.37 2.71 -4.14
N ARG A 102 2.22 2.04 -4.92
CA ARG A 102 2.99 2.60 -6.04
C ARG A 102 2.68 1.81 -7.29
N ARG A 103 2.84 2.42 -8.47
CA ARG A 103 2.71 1.73 -9.77
C ARG A 103 3.63 0.52 -9.77
N PHE A 104 3.08 -0.66 -10.08
CA PHE A 104 3.75 -1.97 -10.03
C PHE A 104 4.31 -2.42 -8.66
N GLY A 105 4.33 -1.57 -7.64
CA GLY A 105 4.88 -1.88 -6.32
C GLY A 105 4.05 -2.93 -5.58
N ARG A 106 4.69 -3.99 -5.08
CA ARG A 106 4.02 -5.09 -4.35
C ARG A 106 4.12 -4.94 -2.82
N ARG A 107 4.57 -3.78 -2.35
CA ARG A 107 4.84 -3.46 -0.95
C ARG A 107 4.30 -2.05 -0.67
N THR A 108 3.85 -1.81 0.54
CA THR A 108 3.56 -0.45 1.02
C THR A 108 4.82 0.40 1.00
N GLU A 109 4.65 1.72 0.96
CA GLU A 109 5.78 2.64 0.90
C GLU A 109 6.62 2.58 2.17
N ARG A 110 5.97 2.44 3.34
CA ARG A 110 6.68 2.27 4.62
C ARG A 110 7.52 0.98 4.67
N LEU A 111 7.00 -0.12 4.13
CA LEU A 111 7.78 -1.36 4.04
C LEU A 111 8.95 -1.20 3.07
N ARG A 112 8.73 -0.56 1.91
CA ARG A 112 9.79 -0.28 0.94
C ARG A 112 10.92 0.53 1.58
N SER A 113 10.59 1.63 2.26
CA SER A 113 11.57 2.49 2.93
C SER A 113 12.34 1.75 4.02
N THR A 114 11.66 0.90 4.79
CA THR A 114 12.32 0.05 5.81
C THR A 114 13.33 -0.90 5.18
N LEU A 115 12.97 -1.56 4.06
CA LEU A 115 13.89 -2.45 3.36
C LEU A 115 15.11 -1.71 2.78
N VAL A 116 14.93 -0.47 2.32
CA VAL A 116 16.05 0.38 1.89
C VAL A 116 17.01 0.63 3.05
N TRP A 117 16.51 0.99 4.23
CA TRP A 117 17.36 1.17 5.42
C TRP A 117 18.09 -0.10 5.82
N VAL A 118 17.42 -1.26 5.78
CA VAL A 118 18.07 -2.55 6.04
C VAL A 118 19.18 -2.84 5.02
N GLY A 119 18.93 -2.59 3.73
CA GLY A 119 19.93 -2.78 2.67
C GLY A 119 21.14 -1.87 2.86
N LEU A 120 20.92 -0.59 3.18
CA LEU A 120 22.00 0.37 3.45
C LEU A 120 22.84 0.01 4.67
N ALA A 121 22.21 -0.51 5.73
CA ALA A 121 22.91 -0.85 6.98
C ALA A 121 23.64 -2.21 6.93
N LEU A 122 23.07 -3.21 6.25
CA LEU A 122 23.50 -4.61 6.35
C LEU A 122 23.94 -5.25 5.03
N ALA A 123 23.79 -4.55 3.90
CA ALA A 123 23.92 -5.10 2.56
C ALA A 123 22.98 -6.29 2.28
N GLY A 124 23.03 -6.82 1.06
CA GLY A 124 22.02 -7.76 0.57
C GLY A 124 21.91 -9.06 1.37
N ARG A 125 23.01 -9.76 1.67
CA ARG A 125 22.93 -11.10 2.31
C ARG A 125 22.53 -11.04 3.78
N SER A 126 23.18 -10.17 4.56
CA SER A 126 22.86 -10.05 5.99
C SER A 126 21.50 -9.41 6.18
N GLY A 127 21.15 -8.41 5.36
CA GLY A 127 19.81 -7.84 5.32
C GLY A 127 18.74 -8.90 4.99
N ALA A 128 18.97 -9.78 4.01
CA ALA A 128 17.99 -10.82 3.65
C ALA A 128 17.69 -11.74 4.84
N ARG A 129 18.73 -12.18 5.58
CA ARG A 129 18.57 -12.99 6.80
C ARG A 129 17.78 -12.26 7.89
N MET A 130 18.07 -10.97 8.10
CA MET A 130 17.34 -10.16 9.09
C MET A 130 15.87 -9.99 8.70
N THR A 131 15.58 -9.69 7.44
CA THR A 131 14.20 -9.51 6.97
C THR A 131 13.39 -10.80 7.03
N ASP A 132 14.02 -11.96 6.85
CA ASP A 132 13.37 -13.26 7.04
C ASP A 132 12.98 -13.49 8.51
N ALA A 133 13.89 -13.20 9.45
CA ALA A 133 13.62 -13.26 10.89
C ALA A 133 12.46 -12.33 11.29
N PHE A 134 12.30 -11.20 10.61
CA PHE A 134 11.21 -10.25 10.83
C PHE A 134 9.92 -10.58 10.07
N LYS A 135 9.79 -11.73 9.39
CA LYS A 135 8.61 -12.06 8.59
C LYS A 135 8.36 -11.09 7.42
N VAL A 136 9.44 -10.60 6.80
CA VAL A 136 9.40 -9.89 5.52
C VAL A 136 10.45 -10.46 4.56
N PRO A 137 10.38 -11.74 4.18
CA PRO A 137 11.41 -12.37 3.37
C PRO A 137 11.57 -11.64 2.03
N VAL A 138 12.79 -11.14 1.80
CA VAL A 138 13.24 -10.57 0.53
C VAL A 138 14.61 -11.12 0.16
N SER A 139 14.90 -11.21 -1.14
CA SER A 139 16.19 -11.72 -1.60
C SER A 139 17.28 -10.67 -1.44
N ARG A 140 18.54 -11.13 -1.38
CA ARG A 140 19.72 -10.24 -1.36
C ARG A 140 19.84 -9.29 -2.55
N ASN A 141 19.15 -9.57 -3.65
CA ASN A 141 19.14 -8.73 -4.85
C ASN A 141 17.99 -7.71 -4.83
N THR A 142 17.01 -7.93 -3.94
CA THR A 142 15.89 -6.99 -3.73
C THR A 142 16.30 -5.89 -2.74
N LEU A 143 17.14 -6.24 -1.77
CA LEU A 143 17.82 -5.33 -0.86
C LEU A 143 19.02 -4.68 -1.54
#